data_AF-A0A976K3F7-F1
#
_entry.id   AF-A0A976K3F7-F1
#
_cell.length_a   1.000
_cell.length_b   1.000
_cell.length_c   1.000
_cell.angle_alpha   90.00
_cell.angle_beta   90.00
_cell.angle_gamma   90.00
#
_symmetry.space_group_name_H-M   'P 1'
#
loop_
_entity.id
_entity.type
_entity.pdbx_description
1 polymer ?
#
loop_
_entity_poly.entity_id
_entity_poly.type
_entity_poly.pdbx_seq_one_letter_code
_entity_poly.pdbx_strand_id
1 'polypeptide(L)' 'MRSLRSVNLDVGEIVQIDEWLADGTASVRYRGAQWQAVSRSGQPEGPGSYRVTELVGNRLMVEKA' A
#
# COMPACT_ATOMS: atom_id res chain seq x y z
N MET A 1 -12.37 -2.85 24.80
CA MET A 1 -13.01 -2.78 23.47
C MET A 1 -12.07 -2.01 22.53
N ARG A 2 -11.16 -2.70 21.83
CA ARG A 2 -10.20 -2.05 20.92
C ARG A 2 -10.85 -1.89 19.55
N SER A 3 -11.54 -0.77 19.34
CA SER A 3 -12.00 -0.37 18.00
C SER A 3 -10.80 0.07 17.17
N LEU A 4 -10.14 -0.87 16.48
CA LEU A 4 -9.29 -0.57 15.33
C LEU A 4 -10.20 -0.38 14.11
N ARG A 5 -11.09 0.61 14.20
CA ARG A 5 -12.00 1.01 13.11
C ARG A 5 -11.35 2.15 12.31
N SER A 6 -10.20 1.86 11.73
CA SER A 6 -9.59 2.75 10.73
C SER A 6 -9.29 2.03 9.42
N VAL A 7 -9.79 0.79 9.25
CA VAL A 7 -9.55 -0.03 8.05
C VAL A 7 -10.27 0.53 6.81
N ASN A 8 -11.21 1.47 6.96
CA ASN A 8 -12.09 1.92 5.87
C ASN A 8 -11.89 3.39 5.47
N LEU A 9 -11.03 4.17 6.13
CA LEU A 9 -10.87 5.60 5.86
C LEU A 9 -9.75 5.95 4.84
N ASP A 10 -8.95 4.96 4.42
CA ASP A 10 -7.71 5.19 3.67
C ASP A 10 -7.71 4.60 2.23
N VAL A 11 -8.75 3.87 1.84
CA VAL A 11 -8.90 3.37 0.45
C VAL A 11 -9.16 4.55 -0.48
N GLY A 12 -8.28 4.73 -1.46
CA GLY A 12 -8.24 5.90 -2.34
C GLY A 12 -7.06 6.85 -2.07
N GLU A 13 -6.35 6.69 -0.95
CA GLU A 13 -5.16 7.49 -0.66
C GLU A 13 -4.02 7.15 -1.63
N ILE A 14 -3.25 8.16 -2.02
CA ILE A 14 -2.08 8.00 -2.87
C ILE A 14 -0.86 7.86 -1.98
N VAL A 15 -0.16 6.75 -2.11
CA VAL A 15 1.15 6.52 -1.50
C VAL A 15 2.22 6.62 -2.58
N GLN A 16 3.33 7.25 -2.24
CA GLN A 16 4.52 7.24 -3.09
C GLN A 16 5.31 5.97 -2.78
N ILE A 17 5.67 5.25 -3.83
CA ILE A 17 6.54 4.08 -3.76
C ILE A 17 7.84 4.42 -4.46
N ASP A 18 8.92 4.51 -3.68
CA ASP A 18 10.24 4.87 -4.18
C ASP A 18 10.99 3.67 -4.78
N GLU A 19 10.69 2.46 -4.31
CA GLU A 19 11.36 1.24 -4.75
C GLU A 19 10.44 0.03 -4.62
N TRP A 20 10.46 -0.81 -5.65
CA TRP A 20 9.82 -2.12 -5.65
C TRP A 20 10.89 -3.20 -5.56
N LEU A 21 10.60 -4.22 -4.76
CA LEU A 21 11.37 -5.44 -4.68
C LEU A 21 11.07 -6.34 -5.88
N ALA A 22 11.99 -7.25 -6.18
CA ALA A 22 11.87 -8.19 -7.29
C ALA A 22 10.68 -9.16 -7.16
N ASP A 23 10.10 -9.29 -5.96
CA ASP A 23 8.91 -10.09 -5.69
C ASP A 23 7.59 -9.32 -5.93
N GLY A 24 7.66 -8.05 -6.35
CA GLY A 24 6.48 -7.20 -6.59
C GLY A 24 5.91 -6.53 -5.34
N THR A 25 6.67 -6.47 -4.24
CA THR A 25 6.31 -5.76 -3.02
C THR A 25 7.17 -4.51 -2.79
N ALA A 26 6.69 -3.58 -1.98
CA ALA A 26 7.42 -2.36 -1.63
C ALA A 26 7.24 -2.02 -0.15
N SER A 27 8.25 -1.41 0.48
CA SER A 27 8.12 -0.90 1.85
C SER A 27 7.75 0.59 1.82
N VAL A 28 6.63 0.95 2.44
CA VAL A 28 6.17 2.34 2.53
C VAL A 28 5.93 2.72 3.98
N ARG A 29 6.17 3.99 4.31
CA ARG A 29 5.79 4.52 5.61
C ARG A 29 4.37 5.08 5.51
N TYR A 30 3.43 4.40 6.16
CA TYR A 30 2.02 4.74 6.15
C TYR A 30 1.52 4.99 7.58
N ARG A 31 0.89 6.15 7.82
CA ARG A 31 0.34 6.54 9.14
C ARG A 31 1.34 6.41 10.30
N GLY A 32 2.62 6.67 10.06
CA GLY A 32 3.68 6.60 11.07
C GLY A 32 4.20 5.19 11.38
N ALA A 33 3.75 4.16 10.66
CA ALA A 33 4.27 2.80 10.73
C ALA A 33 4.82 2.36 9.36
N GLN A 34 5.65 1.31 9.35
CA GLN A 34 6.09 0.68 8.09
C GLN A 34 5.06 -0.35 7.64
N TRP A 35 4.63 -0.24 6.39
CA TRP A 35 3.68 -1.11 5.74
C TRP A 35 4.30 -1.70 4.48
N GLN A 36 3.81 -2.87 4.08
CA GLN A 36 4.23 -3.51 2.84
C GLN A 36 3.16 -3.24 1.77
N ALA A 37 3.50 -2.46 0.77
CA ALA A 37 2.68 -2.27 -0.43
C ALA A 37 2.85 -3.46 -1.38
N VAL A 38 1.74 -3.89 -1.97
CA VAL A 38 1.71 -5.00 -2.94
C VAL A 38 0.92 -4.53 -4.14
N SER A 39 1.51 -4.65 -5.33
CA SER A 39 0.81 -4.29 -6.56
C SER A 39 -0.34 -5.28 -6.81
N ARG A 40 -1.56 -4.76 -7.00
CA ARG A 40 -2.74 -5.58 -7.33
C ARG A 40 -2.58 -6.33 -8.66
N SER A 41 -1.83 -5.76 -9.61
CA SER A 41 -1.51 -6.40 -10.90
C SER A 41 -0.45 -7.49 -10.78
N GLY A 42 0.19 -7.65 -9.61
CA GLY A 42 1.30 -8.59 -9.38
C GLY A 42 2.64 -8.15 -9.97
N GLN A 43 2.64 -7.24 -10.95
CA GLN A 43 3.84 -6.60 -11.49
C GLN A 43 3.74 -5.09 -11.36
N PRO A 44 4.59 -4.46 -10.54
CA PRO A 44 4.60 -3.01 -10.42
C PRO A 44 5.21 -2.35 -11.66
N GLU A 45 4.64 -1.23 -12.09
CA GLU A 45 5.11 -0.45 -13.26
C GLU A 45 6.32 0.45 -12.95
N GLY A 46 7.05 0.14 -11.87
CA GLY A 46 8.16 0.93 -11.34
C GLY A 46 7.75 1.91 -10.24
N PRO A 47 8.69 2.70 -9.71
CA PRO A 47 8.41 3.64 -8.63
C PRO A 47 7.52 4.80 -9.09
N GLY A 48 6.74 5.34 -8.16
CA GLY A 48 5.83 6.44 -8.43
C GLY A 48 4.62 6.43 -7.50
N SER A 49 3.57 7.11 -7.93
CA SER A 49 2.35 7.27 -7.14
C SER A 49 1.39 6.09 -7.38
N TYR A 50 0.98 5.47 -6.28
CA TYR A 50 0.08 4.33 -6.27
C TYR A 50 -1.10 4.60 -5.33
N ARG A 51 -2.31 4.23 -5.77
CA ARG A 51 -3.52 4.35 -4.98
C ARG A 51 -3.72 3.10 -4.13
N VAL A 52 -3.98 3.29 -2.83
CA VAL A 52 -4.38 2.21 -1.94
C VAL A 52 -5.79 1.78 -2.29
N THR A 53 -5.95 0.51 -2.65
CA THR A 53 -7.23 -0.09 -3.04
C THR A 53 -7.84 -0.94 -1.93
N GLU A 54 -7.00 -1.55 -1.10
CA GLU A 54 -7.42 -2.46 -0.05
C GLU A 54 -6.33 -2.57 1.03
N LEU A 55 -6.73 -2.79 2.29
CA LEU A 55 -5.81 -3.12 3.38
C LEU A 55 -6.01 -4.58 3.79
N VAL A 56 -4.95 -5.39 3.64
CA VAL A 56 -4.96 -6.83 3.94
C VAL A 56 -3.97 -7.11 5.07
N GLY A 57 -4.44 -7.06 6.32
CA GLY A 57 -3.59 -7.23 7.50
C GLY A 57 -2.62 -6.05 7.67
N ASN A 58 -1.31 -6.30 7.51
CA ASN A 58 -0.25 -5.28 7.51
C ASN A 58 0.24 -4.91 6.10
N ARG A 59 -0.53 -5.28 5.07
CA ARG A 59 -0.22 -5.02 3.67
C ARG A 59 -1.22 -4.06 3.06
N LEU A 60 -0.71 -3.16 2.22
CA LEU A 60 -1.51 -2.24 1.41
C LEU A 60 -1.57 -2.80 -0.01
N MET A 61 -2.74 -3.21 -0.46
CA MET A 61 -2.94 -3.52 -1.87
C MET A 61 -3.05 -2.20 -2.62
N VAL A 62 -2.16 -1.99 -3.59
CA VAL A 62 -2.11 -0.73 -4.33
C VAL A 62 -2.22 -0.95 -5.83
N GLU A 63 -2.73 0.04 -6.54
CA GLU A 63 -2.75 0.09 -8.00
C GLU A 63 -2.09 1.37 -8.51
N LYS A 64 -1.57 1.36 -9.73
CA LYS A 64 -0.95 2.56 -10.31
C LYS A 64 -2.03 3.65 -10.44
N ALA A 65 -1.77 4.80 -9.83
CA ALA A 65 -2.65 5.97 -9.91
C ALA A 65 -2.48 6.74 -11.23
#